data_AF-C9JYL6-F1
#
_entry.id   AF-C9JYL6-F1
#
_cell.length_a   1.000
_cell.length_b   1.000
_cell.length_c   1.000
_cell.angle_alpha   90.00
_cell.angle_beta   90.00
_cell.angle_gamma   90.00
#
_symmetry.space_group_name_H-M   'P 1'
#
loop_
_entity.id
_entity.type
_entity.pdbx_description
1 polymer ?
#
loop_
_entity_poly.entity_id
_entity_poly.type
_entity_poly.pdbx_seq_one_letter_code
_entity_poly.pdbx_strand_id
1 'polypeptide(L)'
;MAKATSGAAGLRLLLLLLLPLLGKDVAEEAGCPLSCAVSKRRLECEECGGLGSPTGRCEWRQGDGKGITRNFSTCSPSTKTCPDGHCDVVETQDINICPQDCLRGSIVGGHEPGEPRGIKAGYGTCNCFPEEEKCFCEPEDIQDPLCDELCRTVIAAAVLFSFIVSVLLSAFCIHCYHKFA
;
A
#
# COMPACT_ATOMS: atom_id res chain seq x y z
N MET A 1 -56.79 -49.57 15.93
CA MET A 1 -55.76 -48.54 16.18
C MET A 1 -54.77 -48.58 15.02
N ALA A 2 -54.91 -47.71 14.02
CA ALA A 2 -53.99 -47.59 12.89
C ALA A 2 -53.15 -46.32 13.10
N LYS A 3 -51.83 -46.48 13.21
CA LYS A 3 -50.88 -45.40 13.45
C LYS A 3 -50.51 -44.77 12.12
N ALA A 4 -50.93 -43.53 11.89
CA ALA A 4 -50.55 -42.77 10.71
C ALA A 4 -49.08 -42.36 10.82
N THR A 5 -48.23 -42.91 9.95
CA THR A 5 -46.86 -42.45 9.75
C THR A 5 -46.89 -41.20 8.89
N SER A 6 -46.61 -40.04 9.50
CA SER A 6 -46.41 -38.78 8.79
C SER A 6 -45.04 -38.82 8.10
N GLY A 7 -45.04 -39.11 6.80
CA GLY A 7 -43.88 -38.94 5.93
C GLY A 7 -43.86 -37.51 5.42
N ALA A 8 -43.03 -36.65 6.03
CA ALA A 8 -42.77 -35.32 5.50
C ALA A 8 -41.91 -35.45 4.24
N ALA A 9 -42.53 -35.27 3.07
CA ALA A 9 -41.82 -35.11 1.81
C ALA A 9 -41.10 -33.75 1.83
N GLY A 10 -39.77 -33.77 2.03
CA GLY A 10 -38.93 -32.58 1.95
C GLY A 10 -38.87 -32.07 0.51
N LEU A 11 -39.46 -30.90 0.24
CA LEU A 11 -39.31 -30.16 -1.00
C LEU A 11 -37.83 -29.76 -1.16
N ARG A 12 -37.11 -30.36 -2.11
CA ARG A 12 -35.78 -29.87 -2.53
C ARG A 12 -35.98 -28.69 -3.47
N LEU A 13 -35.75 -27.48 -2.98
CA LEU A 13 -35.67 -26.28 -3.82
C LEU A 13 -34.34 -26.32 -4.59
N LEU A 14 -34.39 -26.43 -5.92
CA LEU A 14 -33.20 -26.26 -6.76
C LEU A 14 -33.00 -24.76 -6.99
N LEU A 15 -31.92 -24.19 -6.44
CA LEU A 15 -31.51 -22.82 -6.76
C LEU A 15 -30.45 -22.87 -7.86
N LEU A 16 -30.78 -22.37 -9.05
CA LEU A 16 -29.79 -22.14 -10.11
C LEU A 16 -29.11 -20.79 -9.91
N LEU A 17 -27.78 -20.79 -9.85
CA LEU A 17 -26.94 -19.59 -9.82
C LEU A 17 -26.23 -19.47 -11.17
N LEU A 18 -26.46 -18.36 -11.89
CA LEU A 18 -25.79 -18.07 -13.17
C LEU A 18 -24.82 -16.91 -12.97
N LEU A 19 -23.51 -17.15 -13.12
CA LEU A 19 -22.47 -16.13 -13.05
C LEU A 19 -21.84 -15.90 -14.44
N PRO A 20 -22.04 -14.73 -15.06
CA PRO A 20 -21.34 -14.37 -16.28
C PRO A 20 -19.88 -14.02 -15.97
N LEU A 21 -18.94 -14.59 -16.72
CA LEU A 21 -17.54 -14.17 -16.69
C LEU A 21 -17.36 -13.02 -17.69
N LEU A 22 -17.06 -11.83 -17.20
CA LEU A 22 -16.88 -10.63 -18.01
C LEU A 22 -15.50 -10.02 -17.73
N GLY A 23 -14.68 -9.86 -18.76
CA GLY A 23 -13.35 -9.28 -18.62
C GLY A 23 -12.46 -9.56 -19.81
N LYS A 24 -11.27 -8.97 -19.80
CA LYS A 24 -10.15 -9.31 -20.68
C LYS A 24 -9.01 -9.79 -19.79
N ASP A 25 -8.33 -10.83 -20.23
CA ASP A 25 -7.16 -11.34 -19.55
C ASP A 25 -5.94 -10.51 -19.96
N VAL A 26 -5.20 -10.02 -18.96
CA VAL A 26 -3.98 -9.24 -19.15
C VAL A 26 -2.91 -9.93 -18.32
N ALA A 27 -1.79 -10.26 -18.95
CA ALA A 27 -0.68 -10.90 -18.26
C ALA A 27 -0.14 -9.98 -17.14
N GLU A 28 0.15 -10.59 -16.00
CA GLU A 28 0.80 -9.92 -14.87
C GLU A 28 2.27 -9.66 -15.18
N GLU A 29 2.83 -8.57 -14.66
CA GLU A 29 4.24 -8.22 -14.84
C GLU A 29 5.16 -9.27 -14.17
N ALA A 30 6.30 -9.54 -14.79
CA ALA A 30 7.27 -10.48 -14.24
C ALA A 30 7.88 -9.91 -12.93
N GLY A 31 7.69 -10.62 -11.83
CA GLY A 31 8.24 -10.24 -10.52
C GLY A 31 7.23 -9.69 -9.51
N CYS A 32 5.93 -9.69 -9.83
CA CYS A 32 4.90 -9.39 -8.83
C CYS A 32 4.86 -10.47 -7.71
N PRO A 33 4.67 -10.06 -6.45
CA PRO A 33 4.58 -10.99 -5.33
C PRO A 33 3.22 -11.69 -5.31
N LEU A 34 3.17 -12.90 -4.72
CA LEU A 34 1.91 -13.64 -4.58
C LEU A 34 0.89 -12.91 -3.67
N SER A 35 1.34 -12.19 -2.65
CA SER A 35 0.49 -11.47 -1.70
C SER A 35 0.60 -9.96 -1.89
N CYS A 36 -0.56 -9.29 -1.93
CA CYS A 36 -0.63 -7.83 -1.95
C CYS A 36 0.10 -7.18 -0.76
N ALA A 37 0.10 -7.84 0.40
CA ALA A 37 0.65 -7.30 1.62
C ALA A 37 2.18 -7.13 1.61
N VAL A 38 2.88 -7.68 0.62
CA VAL A 38 4.34 -7.54 0.47
C VAL A 38 4.70 -6.13 0.03
N SER A 39 3.89 -5.52 -0.85
CA SER A 39 4.13 -4.19 -1.39
C SER A 39 4.05 -3.13 -0.30
N LYS A 40 5.12 -2.35 -0.15
CA LYS A 40 5.21 -1.29 0.86
C LYS A 40 4.73 0.06 0.31
N ARG A 41 4.85 0.32 -0.99
CA ARG A 41 4.51 1.62 -1.60
C ARG A 41 3.24 1.54 -2.41
N ARG A 42 2.54 2.68 -2.52
CA ARG A 42 1.31 2.79 -3.31
C ARG A 42 1.49 2.38 -4.77
N LEU A 43 2.55 2.88 -5.43
CA LEU A 43 2.80 2.60 -6.84
C LEU A 43 2.99 1.09 -7.08
N GLU A 44 3.85 0.45 -6.29
CA GLU A 44 4.11 -0.99 -6.33
C GLU A 44 2.85 -1.82 -6.05
N CYS A 45 1.97 -1.34 -5.16
CA CYS A 45 0.70 -1.97 -4.84
C CYS A 45 -0.27 -1.94 -6.03
N GLU A 46 -0.50 -0.77 -6.63
CA GLU A 46 -1.51 -0.59 -7.68
C GLU A 46 -1.05 -1.13 -9.05
N GLU A 47 0.27 -1.26 -9.27
CA GLU A 47 0.85 -1.82 -10.49
C GLU A 47 0.76 -3.36 -10.55
N CYS A 48 0.86 -4.04 -9.41
CA CYS A 48 0.82 -5.50 -9.31
C CYS A 48 -0.53 -6.09 -8.88
N GLY A 49 -0.73 -7.36 -9.24
CA GLY A 49 -1.78 -8.23 -8.71
C GLY A 49 -1.34 -8.93 -7.42
N GLY A 50 -2.29 -9.64 -6.82
CA GLY A 50 -2.04 -10.49 -5.66
C GLY A 50 -3.24 -11.36 -5.34
N LEU A 51 -3.00 -12.43 -4.59
CA LEU A 51 -4.01 -13.42 -4.24
C LEU A 51 -5.16 -12.78 -3.46
N GLY A 52 -6.39 -13.11 -3.83
CA GLY A 52 -7.61 -12.59 -3.21
C GLY A 52 -8.16 -11.30 -3.82
N SER A 53 -7.48 -10.70 -4.81
CA SER A 53 -8.01 -9.53 -5.51
C SER A 53 -9.11 -9.94 -6.51
N PRO A 54 -10.34 -9.40 -6.38
CA PRO A 54 -11.42 -9.70 -7.33
C PRO A 54 -11.23 -9.01 -8.68
N THR A 55 -10.38 -7.98 -8.77
CA THR A 55 -10.14 -7.18 -9.99
C THR A 55 -8.82 -7.54 -10.67
N GLY A 56 -8.00 -8.40 -10.06
CA GLY A 56 -6.66 -8.75 -10.52
C GLY A 56 -5.57 -7.72 -10.13
N ARG A 57 -5.90 -6.66 -9.40
CA ARG A 57 -4.95 -5.66 -8.86
C ARG A 57 -5.15 -5.46 -7.37
N CYS A 58 -4.09 -5.16 -6.65
CA CYS A 58 -4.21 -4.81 -5.25
C CYS A 58 -4.76 -3.39 -5.05
N GLU A 59 -5.36 -3.14 -3.90
CA GLU A 59 -5.90 -1.85 -3.49
C GLU A 59 -5.05 -1.25 -2.36
N TRP A 60 -4.68 0.02 -2.54
CA TRP A 60 -3.95 0.80 -1.53
C TRP A 60 -4.91 1.52 -0.59
N ARG A 61 -4.74 1.33 0.71
CA ARG A 61 -5.39 2.14 1.76
C ARG A 61 -4.42 3.17 2.30
N GLN A 62 -4.78 4.45 2.22
CA GLN A 62 -4.02 5.52 2.85
C GLN A 62 -4.46 5.71 4.31
N GLY A 63 -3.51 5.61 5.23
CA GLY A 63 -3.74 5.87 6.64
C GLY A 63 -3.81 7.35 7.02
N ASP A 64 -4.09 7.64 8.27
CA ASP A 64 -4.30 9.01 8.77
C ASP A 64 -3.04 9.73 9.27
N GLY A 65 -1.92 9.00 9.43
CA GLY A 65 -0.65 9.55 9.89
C GLY A 65 -0.62 9.96 11.36
N LYS A 66 -1.60 9.56 12.17
CA LYS A 66 -1.76 10.01 13.57
C LYS A 66 -1.16 9.04 14.59
N GLY A 67 0.08 8.62 14.38
CA GLY A 67 0.71 7.64 15.28
C GLY A 67 0.19 6.23 15.05
N ILE A 68 0.07 5.43 16.11
CA ILE A 68 -0.47 4.07 16.05
C ILE A 68 -2.01 4.16 15.95
N THR A 69 -2.57 3.86 14.78
CA THR A 69 -4.02 3.92 14.55
C THR A 69 -4.52 2.67 13.82
N ARG A 70 -5.84 2.41 13.91
CA ARG A 70 -6.49 1.34 13.14
C ARG A 70 -6.47 1.62 11.63
N ASN A 71 -6.42 2.89 11.26
CA ASN A 71 -6.33 3.33 9.89
C ASN A 71 -4.87 3.56 9.49
N PHE A 72 -4.06 2.51 9.56
CA PHE A 72 -2.69 2.49 9.05
C PHE A 72 -2.66 2.28 7.54
N SER A 73 -1.64 2.80 6.87
CA SER A 73 -1.44 2.63 5.42
C SER A 73 -1.04 1.19 5.11
N THR A 74 -1.60 0.59 4.05
CA THR A 74 -1.26 -0.78 3.65
C THR A 74 -1.72 -1.09 2.22
N CYS A 75 -1.16 -2.14 1.63
CA CYS A 75 -1.62 -2.75 0.39
C CYS A 75 -2.42 -4.03 0.66
N SER A 76 -3.60 -4.17 0.06
CA SER A 76 -4.53 -5.26 0.37
C SER A 76 -5.25 -5.75 -0.89
N PRO A 77 -5.83 -6.97 -0.92
CA PRO A 77 -6.60 -7.42 -2.07
C PRO A 77 -7.92 -6.65 -2.25
N SER A 78 -8.56 -6.25 -1.15
CA SER A 78 -9.68 -5.32 -1.15
C SER A 78 -9.79 -4.59 0.17
N THR A 79 -9.85 -3.26 0.12
CA THR A 79 -9.97 -2.38 1.29
C THR A 79 -11.26 -2.54 2.08
N LYS A 80 -12.24 -3.29 1.55
CA LYS A 80 -13.52 -3.59 2.21
C LYS A 80 -13.46 -4.82 3.10
N THR A 81 -12.55 -5.75 2.82
CA THR A 81 -12.43 -7.03 3.54
C THR A 81 -11.06 -7.18 4.20
N CYS A 82 -10.03 -6.49 3.70
CA CYS A 82 -8.67 -6.57 4.23
C CYS A 82 -8.00 -5.18 4.21
N PRO A 83 -7.45 -4.67 5.32
CA PRO A 83 -7.66 -5.14 6.68
C PRO A 83 -8.96 -4.59 7.25
N ASP A 84 -9.89 -5.48 7.60
CA ASP A 84 -11.13 -5.18 8.31
C ASP A 84 -11.08 -5.58 9.80
N GLY A 85 -10.02 -6.26 10.21
CA GLY A 85 -9.79 -6.75 11.56
C GLY A 85 -10.46 -8.08 11.87
N HIS A 86 -11.00 -8.77 10.87
CA HIS A 86 -11.67 -10.06 11.01
C HIS A 86 -11.17 -11.07 9.97
N CYS A 87 -10.27 -11.95 10.42
CA CYS A 87 -9.81 -13.09 9.63
C CYS A 87 -10.94 -14.11 9.35
N ASP A 88 -11.55 -14.02 8.17
CA ASP A 88 -12.74 -14.80 7.79
C ASP A 88 -12.41 -16.19 7.20
N VAL A 89 -13.43 -16.93 6.77
CA VAL A 89 -13.27 -18.29 6.20
C VAL A 89 -12.54 -18.32 4.85
N VAL A 90 -12.58 -17.22 4.09
CA VAL A 90 -11.87 -17.10 2.82
C VAL A 90 -10.40 -16.79 3.10
N GLU A 91 -10.13 -15.86 4.01
CA GLU A 91 -8.78 -15.43 4.34
C GLU A 91 -7.99 -16.48 5.13
N THR A 92 -8.66 -17.29 5.94
CA THR A 92 -8.01 -18.43 6.64
C THR A 92 -7.59 -19.57 5.72
N GLN A 93 -8.09 -19.62 4.48
CA GLN A 93 -7.79 -20.71 3.54
C GLN A 93 -6.35 -20.66 3.04
N ASP A 94 -5.79 -19.46 2.86
CA ASP A 94 -4.41 -19.22 2.46
C ASP A 94 -3.90 -17.91 3.09
N ILE A 95 -2.81 -18.00 3.86
CA ILE A 95 -2.24 -16.87 4.59
C ILE A 95 -1.76 -15.73 3.67
N ASN A 96 -1.57 -16.00 2.37
CA ASN A 96 -1.21 -14.99 1.38
C ASN A 96 -2.36 -14.04 1.01
N ILE A 97 -3.62 -14.38 1.36
CA ILE A 97 -4.79 -13.55 1.05
C ILE A 97 -4.80 -12.29 1.91
N CYS A 98 -4.89 -12.43 3.24
CA CYS A 98 -4.89 -11.29 4.16
C CYS A 98 -4.04 -11.58 5.41
N PRO A 99 -2.70 -11.55 5.31
CA PRO A 99 -1.85 -11.74 6.48
C PRO A 99 -2.06 -10.65 7.54
N GLN A 100 -2.51 -9.46 7.15
CA GLN A 100 -2.75 -8.33 8.06
C GLN A 100 -3.76 -8.67 9.15
N ASP A 101 -4.81 -9.43 8.81
CA ASP A 101 -5.84 -9.84 9.77
C ASP A 101 -5.63 -11.27 10.27
N CYS A 102 -4.94 -12.13 9.51
CA CYS A 102 -4.85 -13.56 9.80
C CYS A 102 -3.54 -14.05 10.43
N LEU A 103 -2.47 -13.25 10.41
CA LEU A 103 -1.14 -13.66 10.83
C LEU A 103 -1.04 -13.88 12.34
N ARG A 104 -0.38 -14.98 12.73
CA ARG A 104 -0.08 -15.34 14.13
C ARG A 104 1.38 -15.13 14.54
N GLY A 105 2.19 -14.65 13.61
CA GLY A 105 3.62 -14.45 13.82
C GLY A 105 3.95 -13.10 14.45
N SER A 106 5.14 -12.58 14.12
CA SER A 106 5.68 -11.38 14.78
C SER A 106 5.42 -10.11 13.98
N ILE A 107 5.11 -9.01 14.68
CA ILE A 107 4.98 -7.67 14.10
C ILE A 107 6.11 -6.82 14.66
N VAL A 108 6.91 -6.22 13.78
CA VAL A 108 8.04 -5.37 14.12
C VAL A 108 7.66 -3.90 13.91
N GLY A 109 8.06 -3.04 14.83
CA GLY A 109 7.76 -1.60 14.78
C GLY A 109 6.57 -1.20 15.64
N GLY A 110 6.03 0.00 15.41
CA GLY A 110 4.95 0.56 16.22
C GLY A 110 3.62 -0.07 15.87
N HIS A 111 3.07 -0.90 16.76
CA HIS A 111 1.82 -1.62 16.50
C HIS A 111 1.03 -1.95 17.78
N GLU A 112 -0.26 -2.24 17.60
CA GLU A 112 -1.11 -2.94 18.56
C GLU A 112 -1.56 -4.28 17.91
N PRO A 113 -1.29 -5.44 18.54
CA PRO A 113 -1.70 -6.72 17.99
C PRO A 113 -3.23 -6.91 18.04
N GLY A 114 -3.77 -7.65 17.07
CA GLY A 114 -5.16 -8.06 17.01
C GLY A 114 -5.49 -9.20 17.96
N GLU A 115 -6.75 -9.27 18.39
CA GLU A 115 -7.31 -10.36 19.18
C GLU A 115 -8.26 -11.18 18.30
N PRO A 116 -7.98 -12.47 18.00
CA PRO A 116 -6.88 -13.30 18.51
C PRO A 116 -5.56 -13.21 17.71
N ARG A 117 -5.54 -12.52 16.56
CA ARG A 117 -4.42 -12.50 15.61
C ARG A 117 -4.46 -11.25 14.73
N GLY A 118 -3.46 -11.04 13.88
CA GLY A 118 -3.38 -9.90 12.96
C GLY A 118 -2.94 -8.59 13.62
N ILE A 119 -3.14 -7.48 12.91
CA ILE A 119 -2.74 -6.13 13.30
C ILE A 119 -3.99 -5.32 13.61
N LYS A 120 -4.18 -4.93 14.88
CA LYS A 120 -5.31 -4.07 15.29
C LYS A 120 -5.05 -2.61 14.95
N ALA A 121 -3.82 -2.16 15.17
CA ALA A 121 -3.38 -0.81 14.84
C ALA A 121 -1.89 -0.82 14.48
N GLY A 122 -1.47 0.10 13.61
CA GLY A 122 -0.10 0.21 13.13
C GLY A 122 0.34 1.65 13.04
N TYR A 123 1.65 1.91 13.12
CA TYR A 123 2.25 3.22 12.91
C TYR A 123 2.79 3.33 11.49
N GLY A 124 2.23 4.25 10.71
CA GLY A 124 2.69 4.51 9.35
C GLY A 124 2.15 3.48 8.34
N THR A 125 3.06 2.89 7.58
CA THR A 125 2.76 1.87 6.59
C THR A 125 3.11 0.50 7.14
N CYS A 126 2.17 -0.44 7.05
CA CYS A 126 2.39 -1.82 7.43
C CYS A 126 2.43 -2.73 6.20
N ASN A 127 3.47 -3.57 6.11
CA ASN A 127 3.58 -4.63 5.11
C ASN A 127 3.90 -5.97 5.80
N CYS A 128 3.58 -7.08 5.14
CA CYS A 128 3.71 -8.42 5.69
C CYS A 128 4.33 -9.38 4.68
N PHE A 129 5.13 -10.31 5.21
CA PHE A 129 5.77 -11.41 4.50
C PHE A 129 5.18 -12.71 5.07
N PRO A 130 4.11 -13.27 4.44
CA PRO A 130 3.41 -14.45 4.95
C PRO A 130 4.32 -15.66 5.11
N GLU A 131 5.29 -15.85 4.20
CA GLU A 131 6.26 -16.96 4.23
C GLU A 131 7.16 -16.94 5.47
N GLU A 132 7.47 -15.75 6.00
CA GLU A 132 8.28 -15.55 7.20
C GLU A 132 7.43 -15.41 8.47
N GLU A 133 6.10 -15.44 8.35
CA GLU A 133 5.14 -15.08 9.40
C GLU A 133 5.53 -13.76 10.10
N LYS A 134 5.87 -12.75 9.30
CA LYS A 134 6.37 -11.47 9.81
C LYS A 134 5.73 -10.26 9.16
N CYS A 135 5.44 -9.24 9.96
CA CYS A 135 4.99 -7.94 9.49
C CYS A 135 5.89 -6.83 10.04
N PHE A 136 5.94 -5.72 9.31
CA PHE A 136 6.65 -4.51 9.69
C PHE A 136 5.69 -3.33 9.61
N CYS A 137 5.64 -2.51 10.65
CA CYS A 137 4.87 -1.27 10.71
C CYS A 137 5.80 -0.11 11.04
N GLU A 138 6.09 0.68 10.02
CA GLU A 138 7.01 1.81 10.11
C GLU A 138 6.49 3.01 9.33
N PRO A 139 6.71 4.25 9.82
CA PRO A 139 6.45 5.44 9.02
C PRO A 139 7.30 5.38 7.75
N GLU A 140 6.77 5.89 6.65
CA GLU A 140 7.62 6.15 5.49
C GLU A 140 8.76 7.07 5.92
N ASP A 141 9.99 6.72 5.51
CA ASP A 141 11.10 7.64 5.59
C ASP A 141 10.65 8.91 4.87
N ILE A 142 10.47 9.99 5.63
CA ILE A 142 10.19 11.31 5.09
C ILE A 142 11.43 11.69 4.27
N GLN A 143 11.49 11.24 3.02
CA GLN A 143 12.20 11.99 2.00
C GLN A 143 11.35 13.22 1.78
N ASP A 144 11.57 14.20 2.65
CA ASP A 144 10.92 15.49 2.62
C ASP A 144 11.04 16.02 1.18
N PRO A 145 9.96 16.11 0.39
CA PRO A 145 10.03 16.74 -0.93
C PRO A 145 10.43 18.22 -0.82
N LEU A 146 10.38 18.77 0.41
CA LEU A 146 10.92 20.07 0.76
C LEU A 146 12.40 20.22 0.42
N CYS A 147 13.20 19.13 0.49
CA CYS A 147 14.59 19.18 0.09
C CYS A 147 14.76 19.41 -1.41
N ASP A 148 13.86 18.93 -2.28
CA ASP A 148 14.00 19.09 -3.72
C ASP A 148 13.65 20.50 -4.18
N GLU A 149 12.57 21.11 -3.65
CA GLU A 149 12.18 22.48 -3.98
C GLU A 149 13.13 23.54 -3.37
N LEU A 150 13.58 23.34 -2.14
CA LEU A 150 14.55 24.25 -1.52
C LEU A 150 15.92 24.10 -2.20
N CYS A 151 16.39 22.89 -2.48
CA CYS A 151 17.65 22.67 -3.19
C CYS A 151 17.59 23.28 -4.60
N ARG A 152 16.48 23.08 -5.33
CA ARG A 152 16.29 23.68 -6.66
C ARG A 152 16.29 25.21 -6.62
N THR A 153 15.64 25.81 -5.62
CA THR A 153 15.63 27.27 -5.42
C THR A 153 17.01 27.80 -5.06
N VAL A 154 17.73 27.11 -4.17
CA VAL A 154 19.10 27.47 -3.77
C VAL A 154 20.08 27.39 -4.94
N ILE A 155 20.01 26.33 -5.75
CA ILE A 155 20.85 26.17 -6.94
C ILE A 155 20.54 27.27 -7.96
N ALA A 156 19.25 27.53 -8.23
CA ALA A 156 18.84 28.58 -9.18
C ALA A 156 19.32 29.97 -8.74
N ALA A 157 19.20 30.30 -7.44
CA ALA A 157 19.67 31.56 -6.90
C ALA A 157 21.20 31.68 -7.00
N ALA A 158 21.96 30.64 -6.63
CA ALA A 158 23.41 30.64 -6.68
C ALA A 158 23.95 30.85 -8.11
N VAL A 159 23.35 30.19 -9.11
CA VAL A 159 23.72 30.35 -10.53
C VAL A 159 23.40 31.77 -11.01
N LEU A 160 22.23 32.31 -10.65
CA LEU A 160 21.83 33.67 -11.01
C LEU A 160 22.78 34.72 -10.41
N PHE A 161 23.09 34.61 -9.13
CA PHE A 161 24.04 35.51 -8.46
C PHE A 161 25.43 35.44 -9.08
N SER A 162 25.91 34.23 -9.38
CA SER A 162 27.22 34.03 -10.02
C SER A 162 27.28 34.70 -11.41
N PHE A 163 26.21 34.59 -12.18
CA PHE A 163 26.09 35.26 -13.48
C PHE A 163 26.10 36.79 -13.35
N ILE A 164 25.30 37.34 -12.42
CA ILE A 164 25.24 38.79 -12.17
C ILE A 164 26.62 39.32 -11.75
N VAL A 165 27.30 38.65 -10.81
CA VAL A 165 28.63 39.06 -10.34
C VAL A 165 29.65 39.02 -11.48
N SER A 166 29.63 37.99 -12.32
CA SER A 166 30.51 37.88 -13.49
C SER A 166 30.31 39.03 -14.49
N VAL A 167 29.06 39.38 -14.79
CA VAL A 167 28.72 40.51 -15.67
C VAL A 167 29.17 41.84 -15.06
N LEU A 168 28.93 42.06 -13.76
CA LEU A 168 29.35 43.28 -13.08
C LEU A 168 30.88 43.42 -13.03
N LEU A 169 31.59 42.35 -12.73
CA LEU A 169 33.06 42.35 -12.69
C LEU A 169 33.66 42.60 -14.08
N SER A 170 33.13 41.95 -15.12
CA SER A 170 33.60 42.17 -16.49
C SER A 170 33.33 43.60 -16.97
N ALA A 171 32.14 44.16 -16.71
CA ALA A 171 31.82 45.55 -17.02
C ALA A 171 32.72 46.53 -16.25
N PHE A 172 32.97 46.28 -14.97
CA PHE A 172 33.89 47.07 -14.16
C PHE A 172 35.32 47.01 -14.71
N CYS A 173 35.82 45.81 -15.04
CA CYS A 173 37.13 45.63 -15.65
C CYS A 173 37.27 46.37 -16.98
N ILE A 174 36.25 46.31 -17.85
CA ILE A 174 36.24 47.03 -19.14
C ILE A 174 36.23 48.55 -18.89
N HIS A 175 35.40 49.03 -17.97
CA HIS A 175 35.34 50.45 -17.64
C HIS A 175 36.66 50.96 -17.03
N CYS A 176 37.27 50.20 -16.13
CA CYS A 176 38.60 50.51 -15.60
C CYS A 176 39.66 50.49 -16.71
N TYR A 177 39.65 49.50 -17.60
CA TYR A 177 40.57 49.42 -18.72
C TYR A 177 40.47 50.66 -19.62
N HIS A 178 39.25 51.10 -19.97
CA HIS A 178 39.04 52.31 -20.76
C HIS A 178 39.36 53.62 -20.02
N LYS A 179 39.39 53.63 -18.68
CA LYS A 179 39.74 54.81 -17.89
C LYS A 179 41.25 54.96 -17.66
N PHE A 180 42.01 53.86 -17.78
CA PHE A 180 43.46 53.82 -17.58
C PHE A 180 44.28 53.62 -18.88
N ALA A 181 43.60 53.57 -20.04
CA ALA A 181 44.20 53.63 -21.38
C ALA A 181 44.11 55.04 -21.95
#